data_AF-A0A496P1Z0-F1
#
_entry.id   AF-A0A496P1Z0-F1
#
_cell.length_a   1.000
_cell.length_b   1.000
_cell.length_c   1.000
_cell.angle_alpha   90.00
_cell.angle_beta   90.00
_cell.angle_gamma   90.00
#
_symmetry.space_group_name_H-M   'P 1'
#
loop_
_entity.id
_entity.type
_entity.pdbx_description
1 polymer ?
#
loop_
_entity_poly.entity_id
_entity_poly.type
_entity_poly.pdbx_seq_one_letter_code
_entity_poly.pdbx_strand_id
1 'polypeptide(L)' 'AFGFILMMGYGANTKPDGSFDPNYWNDDIFSVVRIRIAPLLVVVGFVVQVVAILKRNK' A
#
# COMPACT_ATOMS: atom_id res chain seq x y z
N ALA A 1 6.56 -5.43 6.80
CA ALA A 1 6.87 -4.17 6.08
C ALA A 1 6.45 -4.19 4.62
N PHE A 2 6.56 -5.32 3.90
CA PHE A 2 6.36 -5.38 2.45
C PHE A 2 5.05 -4.77 1.92
N GLY A 3 3.90 -5.07 2.54
CA GLY A 3 2.63 -4.44 2.15
C GLY A 3 2.65 -2.92 2.24
N PHE A 4 3.24 -2.35 3.30
CA PHE A 4 3.39 -0.89 3.42
C PHE A 4 4.37 -0.31 2.40
N ILE A 5 5.45 -1.03 2.09
CA ILE A 5 6.42 -0.62 1.07
C ILE A 5 5.75 -0.54 -0.30
N LEU A 6 4.90 -1.52 -0.63
CA LEU A 6 4.16 -1.55 -1.90
C LEU A 6 3.08 -0.46 -2.01
N MET A 7 2.65 0.17 -0.91
CA MET A 7 1.72 1.31 -0.96
C MET A 7 2.43 2.62 -1.35
N MET A 8 3.75 2.69 -1.16
CA MET A 8 4.52 3.88 -1.48
C MET A 8 4.41 4.23 -2.96
N GLY A 9 4.60 5.51 -3.27
CA GLY A 9 4.58 6.03 -4.63
C GLY A 9 4.16 7.49 -4.65
N TYR A 10 4.29 8.09 -5.83
CA TYR A 10 3.99 9.50 -6.05
C TYR A 10 2.48 9.81 -5.99
N GLY A 11 2.17 11.09 -5.79
CA GLY A 11 0.81 11.61 -5.72
C GLY A 11 0.24 12.00 -7.08
N ALA A 12 -1.03 12.38 -7.11
CA ALA A 12 -1.75 12.69 -8.34
C ALA A 12 -1.14 13.84 -9.16
N ASN A 13 -0.54 14.83 -8.50
CA ASN A 13 0.05 16.01 -9.14
C ASN A 13 1.58 15.94 -9.21
N THR A 14 2.15 14.74 -9.19
CA THR A 14 3.59 14.53 -9.31
C THR A 14 3.94 14.01 -10.69
N LYS A 15 4.80 14.75 -11.39
CA LYS A 15 5.34 14.41 -12.71
C LYS A 15 6.25 13.17 -12.65
N PRO A 16 6.55 12.54 -13.81
CA PRO A 16 7.47 11.41 -13.86
C PRO A 16 8.90 11.75 -13.39
N ASP A 17 9.28 13.03 -13.40
CA ASP A 17 10.55 13.54 -12.86
C ASP A 17 10.52 13.77 -11.33
N GLY A 18 9.38 13.50 -10.67
CA GLY A 18 9.18 13.67 -9.24
C GLY A 18 8.81 15.10 -8.80
N SER A 19 8.71 16.06 -9.73
CA SER A 19 8.31 17.43 -9.42
C SER A 19 6.79 17.59 -9.26
N PHE A 20 6.37 18.55 -8.45
CA PHE A 20 4.95 18.86 -8.23
C PHE A 20 4.43 19.88 -9.25
N ASP A 21 3.26 19.61 -9.84
CA ASP A 21 2.56 20.53 -10.74
C ASP A 21 1.03 20.37 -10.59
N PRO A 22 0.30 21.39 -10.13
CA PRO A 22 -1.16 21.33 -9.94
C PRO A 22 -1.96 21.00 -11.19
N ASN A 23 -1.43 21.29 -12.37
CA ASN A 23 -2.12 21.07 -13.65
C ASN A 23 -1.81 19.71 -14.28
N TYR A 24 -0.94 18.92 -13.64
CA TYR A 24 -0.57 17.58 -14.09
C TYR A 24 -1.39 16.51 -13.36
N TRP A 25 -1.79 15.45 -14.07
CA TRP A 25 -2.47 14.30 -13.49
C TRP A 25 -1.68 13.01 -13.74
N ASN A 26 -1.40 12.27 -12.67
CA ASN A 26 -0.67 11.01 -12.70
C ASN A 26 -1.62 9.81 -12.52
N ASP A 27 -1.75 8.98 -13.56
CA ASP A 27 -2.61 7.78 -13.53
C ASP A 27 -2.01 6.61 -12.72
N ASP A 28 -0.72 6.63 -12.37
CA ASP A 28 -0.07 5.57 -11.57
C ASP A 28 -0.64 5.47 -10.14
N ILE A 29 -1.40 6.48 -9.71
CA ILE A 29 -2.16 6.43 -8.46
C ILE A 29 -3.18 5.28 -8.47
N PHE A 30 -3.71 4.88 -9.65
CA PHE A 30 -4.69 3.80 -9.80
C PHE A 30 -4.07 2.40 -9.94
N SER A 31 -2.78 2.26 -9.60
CA SER A 31 -2.11 0.97 -9.61
C SER A 31 -2.85 -0.07 -8.76
N VAL A 32 -3.21 -1.19 -9.40
CA VAL A 32 -3.86 -2.35 -8.74
C VAL A 32 -2.99 -2.88 -7.59
N VAL A 33 -1.67 -2.85 -7.75
CA VAL A 33 -0.73 -3.31 -6.72
C VAL A 33 -0.81 -2.41 -5.48
N ARG A 34 -0.80 -1.09 -5.65
CA ARG A 34 -0.82 -0.12 -4.54
C ARG A 34 -2.16 -0.06 -3.82
N ILE A 35 -3.27 -0.06 -4.57
CA ILE A 35 -4.62 0.13 -4.01
C ILE A 35 -5.25 -1.17 -3.50
N ARG A 36 -4.95 -2.32 -4.12
CA ARG A 36 -5.65 -3.59 -3.80
C ARG A 36 -4.74 -4.62 -3.16
N ILE A 37 -3.62 -4.94 -3.80
CA ILE A 37 -2.73 -6.02 -3.33
C ILE A 37 -1.99 -5.61 -2.05
N ALA A 38 -1.43 -4.41 -2.02
CA ALA A 38 -0.63 -3.93 -0.89
C ALA A 38 -1.43 -3.83 0.42
N PRO A 39 -2.66 -3.25 0.45
CA PRO A 39 -3.49 -3.26 1.66
C PRO A 39 -3.96 -4.65 2.08
N LEU A 40 -4.27 -5.52 1.11
CA LEU A 40 -4.64 -6.90 1.42
C LEU A 40 -3.53 -7.63 2.17
N LEU A 41 -2.26 -7.47 1.75
CA LEU A 41 -1.11 -8.05 2.43
C LEU A 41 -0.95 -7.55 3.88
N VAL A 42 -1.22 -6.26 4.12
CA VAL A 42 -1.19 -5.70 5.48
C VAL A 42 -2.29 -6.32 6.34
N VAL A 43 -3.52 -6.40 5.84
CA VAL A 43 -4.65 -7.00 6.55
C VAL A 43 -4.40 -8.47 6.86
N VAL A 44 -3.90 -9.24 5.89
CA VAL A 44 -3.54 -10.65 6.09
C VAL A 44 -2.49 -10.80 7.19
N GLY A 45 -1.47 -9.94 7.20
CA GLY A 45 -0.47 -9.92 8.27
C GLY A 45 -1.07 -9.73 9.67
N PHE A 46 -2.01 -8.78 9.81
CA PHE A 46 -2.72 -8.57 11.07
C PHE A 46 -3.61 -9.76 11.46
N VAL A 47 -4.33 -10.36 10.51
CA VAL A 47 -5.13 -11.57 10.77
C VAL A 47 -4.25 -12.71 11.29
N VAL A 48 -3.08 -12.93 10.68
CA VAL A 48 -2.12 -13.94 11.14
C VAL A 48 -1.66 -13.67 12.57
N GLN A 49 -1.36 -12.41 12.91
CA GLN A 49 -0.98 -12.04 14.28
C GLN A 49 -2.11 -12.30 15.29
N VAL A 50 -3.34 -11.91 14.95
CA VAL A 50 -4.52 -12.17 15.79
C VAL A 50 -4.70 -13.67 16.02
N VAL A 51 -4.65 -14.48 14.95
CA VAL A 51 -4.77 -15.94 15.06
C VAL A 51 -3.64 -16.53 15.89
N ALA A 52 -2.39 -16.06 15.72
CA ALA A 52 -1.26 -16.54 16.49
C ALA A 52 -1.39 -16.26 18.00
N ILE A 53 -1.94 -15.10 18.36
CA ILE A 53 -2.19 -14.72 19.76
C ILE A 53 -3.34 -15.56 20.34
N LEU A 54 -4.46 -15.66 19.63
CA LEU A 54 -5.66 -16.37 20.11
C LEU A 54 -5.48 -17.89 20.16
N LYS A 55 -4.76 -18.47 19.20
CA LYS A 55 -4.52 -19.92 19.12
C LYS A 55 -3.38 -20.38 20.04
N ARG A 56 -2.73 -19.46 20.77
CA ARG A 56 -1.73 -19.81 21.77
C ARG A 56 -2.40 -20.53 22.95
N ASN A 57 -2.54 -21.84 22.83
CA ASN A 57 -2.79 -22.72 23.97
C ASN A 57 -1.50 -22.82 24.80
N LYS A 58 -1.65 -22.89 26.13
CA LYS A 58 -0.55 -23.22 27.03
C LYS A 58 -0.03 -24.62 26.76
#